data_AF-A0A8S0ZVJ8-F1
#
_entry.id   AF-A0A8S0ZVJ8-F1
#
_cell.length_a   1.000
_cell.length_b   1.000
_cell.length_c   1.000
_cell.angle_alpha   90.00
_cell.angle_beta   90.00
_cell.angle_gamma   90.00
#
_symmetry.space_group_name_H-M   'P 1'
#
loop_
_entity.id
_entity.type
_entity.pdbx_description
1 polymer ?
#
loop_
_entity_poly.entity_id
_entity_poly.type
_entity_poly.pdbx_seq_one_letter_code
_entity_poly.pdbx_strand_id
1 'polypeptide(L)'
;MRLAQTGARVLEFPGAEGAKTADTFAEKLRGLFTATDGVKIARPTKCAELRISGLDDSVTAEDIRAVIREKTGCSADNVRVGTIRPGPGGLGAVWVSCPVVSAKVLADAGRLLVGFVSARITVLAAEDR
;
A
#
# COMPACT_ATOMS: atom_id res chain seq x y z
N MET A 1 -19.00 12.34 -8.88
CA MET A 1 -17.99 13.10 -8.13
C MET A 1 -18.46 13.18 -6.69
N ARG A 2 -17.66 12.70 -5.73
CA ARG A 2 -17.99 12.75 -4.30
C ARG A 2 -16.95 13.57 -3.54
N LEU A 3 -17.29 14.03 -2.34
CA LEU A 3 -16.35 14.72 -1.45
C LEU A 3 -15.71 13.68 -0.51
N ALA A 4 -14.40 13.76 -0.36
CA ALA A 4 -13.69 13.07 0.70
C ALA A 4 -13.96 13.75 2.04
N GLN A 5 -13.76 13.04 3.15
CA GLN A 5 -13.83 13.62 4.50
C GLN A 5 -12.87 14.80 4.70
N THR A 6 -11.78 14.86 3.92
CA THR A 6 -10.81 15.96 3.93
C THR A 6 -11.23 17.16 3.07
N GLY A 7 -12.42 17.16 2.48
CA GLY A 7 -12.88 18.18 1.53
C GLY A 7 -12.32 18.03 0.10
N ALA A 8 -11.45 17.03 -0.14
CA ALA A 8 -10.93 16.75 -1.48
C ALA A 8 -12.04 16.23 -2.42
N ARG A 9 -11.96 16.57 -3.72
CA ARG A 9 -12.88 16.04 -4.74
C ARG A 9 -12.40 14.68 -5.21
N VAL A 10 -13.27 13.68 -5.11
CA VAL A 10 -13.01 12.30 -5.56
C VAL A 10 -13.77 12.04 -6.86
N LEU A 11 -13.00 11.67 -7.89
CA LEU A 11 -13.49 11.26 -9.20
C LEU A 11 -13.28 9.75 -9.34
N GLU A 12 -14.40 9.03 -9.48
CA GLU A 12 -14.42 7.60 -9.69
C GLU A 12 -14.66 7.34 -11.19
N PHE A 13 -13.83 6.49 -11.76
CA PHE A 13 -13.90 6.09 -13.17
C PHE A 13 -14.43 4.66 -13.23
N PRO A 14 -15.76 4.45 -13.40
CA PRO A 14 -16.33 3.12 -13.52
C PRO A 14 -15.98 2.48 -14.87
N GLY A 15 -15.80 1.16 -14.89
CA GLY A 15 -15.54 0.37 -16.11
C GLY A 15 -14.20 -0.35 -16.11
N ALA A 16 -14.04 -1.32 -17.03
CA ALA A 16 -12.83 -2.15 -17.13
C ALA A 16 -11.56 -1.34 -17.41
N GLU A 17 -11.68 -0.23 -18.15
CA GLU A 17 -10.59 0.70 -18.45
C GLU A 17 -10.45 1.83 -17.40
N GLY A 18 -11.32 1.86 -16.39
CA GLY A 18 -11.39 2.95 -15.41
C GLY A 18 -10.08 3.17 -14.65
N ALA A 19 -9.30 2.10 -14.42
CA ALA A 19 -7.96 2.21 -13.84
C ALA A 19 -7.00 2.99 -14.75
N LYS A 20 -6.91 2.63 -16.04
CA LYS A 20 -6.04 3.30 -17.00
C LYS A 20 -6.45 4.76 -17.20
N THR A 21 -7.76 5.02 -17.32
CA THR A 21 -8.27 6.38 -17.45
C THR A 21 -7.96 7.22 -16.21
N ALA A 22 -8.09 6.64 -15.01
CA ALA A 22 -7.72 7.31 -13.76
C ALA A 22 -6.22 7.62 -13.69
N ASP A 23 -5.37 6.71 -14.19
CA ASP A 23 -3.92 6.92 -14.24
C ASP A 23 -3.56 8.03 -15.23
N THR A 24 -4.04 7.97 -16.47
CA THR A 24 -3.82 9.03 -17.46
C THR A 24 -4.37 10.38 -16.98
N PHE A 25 -5.50 10.38 -16.28
CA PHE A 25 -6.07 11.59 -15.69
C PHE A 25 -5.18 12.15 -14.58
N ALA A 26 -4.68 11.30 -13.68
CA ALA A 26 -3.75 11.70 -12.63
C ALA A 26 -2.43 12.24 -13.20
N GLU A 27 -1.90 11.64 -14.25
CA GLU A 27 -0.69 12.12 -14.94
C GLU A 27 -0.91 13.49 -15.60
N LYS A 28 -2.03 13.69 -16.30
CA LYS A 28 -2.38 14.99 -16.89
C LYS A 28 -2.56 16.06 -15.83
N LEU A 29 -3.23 15.74 -14.71
CA LEU A 29 -3.34 16.66 -13.58
C LEU A 29 -1.96 16.97 -13.01
N ARG A 30 -1.09 15.98 -12.82
CA ARG A 30 0.27 16.23 -12.32
C ARG A 30 1.02 17.17 -13.23
N GLY A 31 0.94 16.97 -14.55
CA GLY A 31 1.55 17.86 -15.54
C GLY A 31 1.02 19.30 -15.46
N LEU A 32 -0.29 19.48 -15.35
CA LEU A 32 -0.93 20.80 -15.27
C LEU A 32 -0.64 21.53 -13.96
N PHE A 33 -0.56 20.80 -12.85
CA PHE A 33 -0.38 21.36 -11.50
C PHE A 33 1.09 21.30 -11.02
N THR A 34 2.04 20.93 -11.89
CA THR A 34 3.48 20.91 -11.57
C THR A 34 4.00 22.26 -11.04
N ALA A 35 3.39 23.36 -11.46
CA ALA A 35 3.77 24.73 -11.10
C ALA A 35 2.88 25.37 -10.02
N THR A 36 1.91 24.65 -9.46
CA THR A 36 0.98 25.18 -8.45
C THR A 36 1.28 24.57 -7.09
N ASP A 37 1.85 25.37 -6.20
CA ASP A 37 2.08 24.98 -4.82
C ASP A 37 0.75 24.68 -4.10
N GLY A 38 0.67 23.53 -3.43
CA GLY A 38 -0.50 23.13 -2.62
C GLY A 38 -1.49 22.16 -3.25
N VAL A 39 -1.32 21.74 -4.52
CA VAL A 39 -2.23 20.76 -5.14
C VAL A 39 -1.69 19.32 -5.00
N LYS A 40 -2.33 18.52 -4.14
CA LYS A 40 -1.98 17.09 -3.94
C LYS A 40 -2.88 16.18 -4.76
N ILE A 41 -2.33 15.58 -5.82
CA ILE A 41 -3.05 14.61 -6.67
C ILE A 41 -2.76 13.19 -6.16
N ALA A 42 -3.72 12.62 -5.46
CA ALA A 42 -3.69 11.23 -4.99
C ALA A 42 -4.47 10.33 -5.94
N ARG A 43 -3.96 9.11 -6.18
CA ARG A 43 -4.65 8.03 -6.93
C ARG A 43 -5.17 6.99 -5.93
N PRO A 44 -6.33 7.20 -5.31
CA PRO A 44 -6.89 6.25 -4.35
C PRO A 44 -7.21 4.95 -5.07
N THR A 45 -6.41 3.94 -4.79
CA THR A 45 -6.61 2.58 -5.29
C THR A 45 -7.28 1.77 -4.20
N LYS A 46 -8.06 0.74 -4.55
CA LYS A 46 -8.45 -0.27 -3.56
C LYS A 46 -7.18 -0.87 -2.95
N CYS A 47 -6.93 -0.56 -1.69
CA CYS A 47 -5.86 -1.14 -0.91
C CYS A 47 -6.41 -2.30 -0.09
N ALA A 48 -5.61 -3.35 0.08
CA ALA A 48 -5.85 -4.40 1.05
C ALA A 48 -4.86 -4.25 2.20
N GLU A 49 -5.29 -4.64 3.38
CA GLU A 49 -4.45 -4.68 4.57
C GLU A 49 -3.86 -6.08 4.73
N LEU A 50 -2.56 -6.12 5.00
CA LEU A 50 -1.77 -7.32 5.24
C LEU A 50 -1.12 -7.20 6.60
N ARG A 51 -1.03 -8.32 7.30
CA ARG A 51 -0.26 -8.43 8.53
C ARG A 51 0.96 -9.29 8.27
N ILE A 52 2.13 -8.73 8.53
CA ILE A 52 3.40 -9.44 8.45
C ILE A 52 3.81 -9.73 9.89
N SER A 53 3.97 -11.00 10.25
CA SER A 53 4.33 -11.44 11.61
C SER A 53 5.60 -12.28 11.59
N GLY A 54 6.35 -12.26 12.68
CA GLY A 54 7.62 -12.99 12.78
C GLY A 54 8.82 -12.14 12.35
N LEU A 55 8.78 -10.84 12.59
CA LEU A 55 9.89 -9.93 12.35
C LEU A 55 10.82 -9.92 13.57
N ASP A 56 12.13 -9.93 13.35
CA ASP A 56 13.12 -9.71 14.40
C ASP A 56 13.25 -8.21 14.71
N ASP A 57 13.77 -7.84 15.89
CA ASP A 57 13.99 -6.46 16.31
C ASP A 57 14.93 -5.67 15.37
N SER A 58 15.72 -6.36 14.55
CA SER A 58 16.60 -5.76 13.55
C SER A 58 15.87 -5.22 12.31
N VAL A 59 14.59 -5.57 12.12
CA VAL A 59 13.82 -5.18 10.92
C VAL A 59 13.23 -3.78 11.09
N THR A 60 13.43 -2.93 10.09
CA THR A 60 12.82 -1.59 10.02
C THR A 60 11.67 -1.51 9.03
N ALA A 61 10.84 -0.47 9.16
CA ALA A 61 9.75 -0.21 8.23
C ALA A 61 10.25 0.02 6.80
N GLU A 62 11.43 0.63 6.62
CA GLU A 62 12.07 0.77 5.31
C GLU A 62 12.48 -0.56 4.67
N ASP A 63 13.00 -1.52 5.43
CA ASP A 63 13.37 -2.84 4.90
C ASP A 63 12.15 -3.55 4.32
N ILE A 64 11.04 -3.54 5.07
CA ILE A 64 9.76 -4.09 4.62
C ILE A 64 9.28 -3.40 3.33
N ARG A 65 9.41 -2.06 3.24
CA ARG A 65 9.04 -1.32 2.02
C ARG A 65 9.90 -1.73 0.83
N ALA A 66 11.21 -1.88 1.03
CA ALA A 66 12.14 -2.27 -0.02
C ALA A 66 11.83 -3.67 -0.56
N VAL A 67 11.62 -4.64 0.33
CA VAL A 67 11.29 -6.03 -0.07
C VAL A 67 9.94 -6.11 -0.77
N ILE A 68 8.93 -5.40 -0.27
CA ILE A 68 7.61 -5.35 -0.92
C ILE A 68 7.72 -4.74 -2.32
N ARG A 69 8.49 -3.67 -2.47
CA ARG A 69 8.75 -3.04 -3.77
C ARG A 69 9.42 -4.00 -4.72
N GLU A 70 10.44 -4.74 -4.26
CA GLU A 70 11.12 -5.74 -5.08
C GLU A 70 10.19 -6.87 -5.53
N LYS A 71 9.36 -7.39 -4.62
CA LYS A 71 8.43 -8.49 -4.93
C LYS A 71 7.25 -8.09 -5.80
N THR A 72 6.74 -6.87 -5.65
CA THR A 72 5.48 -6.44 -6.27
C THR A 72 5.66 -5.41 -7.38
N GLY A 73 6.87 -4.85 -7.54
CA GLY A 73 7.16 -3.76 -8.47
C GLY A 73 6.41 -2.45 -8.18
N CYS A 74 5.77 -2.34 -7.01
CA CYS A 74 4.86 -1.22 -6.72
C CYS A 74 5.59 0.01 -6.19
N SER A 75 5.08 1.19 -6.56
CA SER A 75 5.64 2.47 -6.12
C SER A 75 5.43 2.69 -4.62
N ALA A 76 6.42 3.29 -3.96
CA ALA A 76 6.46 3.49 -2.51
C ALA A 76 5.28 4.32 -1.97
N ASP A 77 4.77 5.27 -2.76
CA ASP A 77 3.59 6.08 -2.40
C ASP A 77 2.32 5.27 -2.14
N ASN A 78 2.22 4.09 -2.74
CA ASN A 78 1.05 3.23 -2.61
C ASN A 78 1.17 2.21 -1.47
N VAL A 79 2.36 2.07 -0.85
CA VAL A 79 2.61 1.10 0.22
C VAL A 79 2.76 1.84 1.55
N ARG A 80 1.77 1.68 2.42
CA ARG A 80 1.82 2.23 3.79
C ARG A 80 2.21 1.12 4.74
N VAL A 81 3.42 1.22 5.28
CA VAL A 81 3.90 0.35 6.36
C VAL A 81 3.66 1.07 7.69
N GLY A 82 2.88 0.44 8.56
CA GLY A 82 2.62 0.92 9.91
C GLY A 82 3.79 0.70 10.85
N THR A 83 3.63 1.10 12.11
CA THR A 83 4.63 0.86 13.14
C THR A 83 4.74 -0.63 13.45
N ILE A 84 5.96 -1.13 13.53
CA ILE A 84 6.24 -2.51 13.97
C ILE A 84 5.89 -2.59 15.45
N ARG A 85 4.98 -3.48 15.81
CA ARG A 85 4.58 -3.72 17.20
C ARG A 85 5.11 -5.09 17.64
N PRO A 86 5.73 -5.20 18.82
CA PRO A 86 6.14 -6.48 19.36
C PRO A 86 4.90 -7.37 19.61
N GLY A 87 4.97 -8.61 19.15
CA GLY A 87 3.93 -9.62 19.35
C GLY A 87 4.21 -10.51 20.58
N PRO A 88 3.22 -11.31 21.01
CA PRO A 88 3.43 -12.33 22.03
C PRO A 88 4.45 -13.36 21.51
N GLY A 89 5.64 -13.39 22.14
CA GLY A 89 6.76 -14.25 21.74
C GLY A 89 8.05 -13.52 21.32
N GLY A 90 8.13 -12.20 21.49
CA GLY A 90 9.35 -11.41 21.22
C GLY A 90 9.54 -11.04 19.74
N LEU A 91 8.80 -11.66 18.82
CA LEU A 91 8.82 -11.32 17.40
C LEU A 91 7.82 -10.19 17.09
N GLY A 92 8.26 -9.21 16.30
CA GLY A 92 7.47 -8.11 15.80
C GLY A 92 6.42 -8.52 14.77
N ALA A 93 5.33 -7.74 14.75
CA ALA A 93 4.30 -7.77 13.72
C ALA A 93 4.00 -6.36 13.22
N VAL A 94 3.74 -6.23 11.93
CA VAL A 94 3.46 -4.95 11.28
C VAL A 94 2.26 -5.07 10.36
N TRP A 95 1.52 -3.96 10.28
CA TRP A 95 0.41 -3.80 9.37
C TRP A 95 0.89 -3.07 8.13
N VAL A 96 0.59 -3.61 6.96
CA VAL A 96 0.94 -3.02 5.67
C VAL A 96 -0.32 -2.87 4.84
N SER A 97 -0.58 -1.66 4.36
CA SER A 97 -1.62 -1.40 3.37
C SER A 97 -0.95 -1.23 2.01
N CYS A 98 -1.35 -2.07 1.05
CA CYS A 98 -0.85 -2.00 -0.33
C CYS A 98 -2.00 -2.23 -1.33
N PRO A 99 -1.84 -1.87 -2.61
CA PRO A 99 -2.88 -2.10 -3.61
C PRO A 99 -3.28 -3.58 -3.69
N VAL A 100 -4.54 -3.86 -3.98
CA VAL A 100 -5.07 -5.24 -4.08
C VAL A 100 -4.27 -6.14 -5.03
N VAL A 101 -3.66 -5.57 -6.08
CA VAL A 101 -2.81 -6.33 -7.02
C VAL A 101 -1.53 -6.80 -6.32
N SER A 102 -0.86 -5.90 -5.61
CA SER A 102 0.35 -6.19 -4.82
C SER A 102 0.04 -7.15 -3.68
N ALA A 103 -1.09 -6.94 -3.00
CA ALA A 103 -1.54 -7.82 -1.92
C ALA A 103 -1.80 -9.24 -2.39
N LYS A 104 -2.35 -9.43 -3.61
CA LYS A 104 -2.52 -10.78 -4.17
C LYS A 104 -1.18 -11.48 -4.41
N VAL A 105 -0.19 -10.79 -4.96
CA VAL A 105 1.16 -11.34 -5.17
C VAL A 105 1.80 -11.73 -3.83
N LEU A 106 1.65 -10.87 -2.81
CA LEU A 106 2.15 -11.16 -1.46
C LEU A 106 1.39 -12.31 -0.78
N ALA A 107 0.08 -12.38 -0.98
CA ALA A 107 -0.76 -13.45 -0.45
C ALA A 107 -0.41 -14.82 -1.06
N ASP A 108 -0.17 -14.85 -2.38
CA ASP A 108 0.22 -16.05 -3.12
C ASP A 108 1.60 -16.54 -2.68
N ALA A 109 2.54 -15.62 -2.44
CA ALA A 109 3.84 -15.96 -1.86
C ALA A 109 3.72 -16.53 -0.43
N GLY A 110 2.74 -16.08 0.37
CA GLY A 110 2.42 -16.53 1.73
C GLY A 110 3.47 -16.22 2.80
N ARG A 111 4.73 -16.00 2.41
CA ARG A 111 5.85 -15.62 3.27
C ARG A 111 6.69 -14.56 2.58
N LEU A 112 7.25 -13.66 3.39
CA LEU A 112 8.19 -12.62 2.96
C LEU A 112 9.53 -12.85 3.64
N LEU A 113 10.62 -12.81 2.89
CA LEU A 113 11.95 -12.81 3.47
C LEU A 113 12.36 -11.36 3.71
N VAL A 114 12.56 -10.99 4.97
CA VAL A 114 12.88 -9.63 5.41
C VAL A 114 14.15 -9.72 6.24
N GLY A 115 15.24 -9.10 5.75
CA GLY A 115 16.60 -9.37 6.24
C GLY A 115 16.97 -10.85 6.17
N PHE A 116 17.06 -11.52 7.33
CA PHE A 116 17.39 -12.95 7.47
C PHE A 116 16.20 -13.82 7.94
N VAL A 117 15.01 -13.24 8.10
CA VAL A 117 13.87 -13.92 8.72
C VAL A 117 12.76 -14.16 7.69
N SER A 118 12.16 -15.35 7.74
CA SER A 118 10.96 -15.68 6.98
C SER A 118 9.71 -15.23 7.74
N ALA A 119 9.21 -14.05 7.39
CA ALA A 119 8.02 -13.48 7.98
C ALA A 119 6.75 -14.05 7.32
N ARG A 120 5.72 -14.31 8.12
CA ARG A 120 4.44 -14.83 7.66
C ARG A 120 3.53 -13.69 7.24
N ILE A 121 2.94 -13.80 6.05
CA ILE A 121 1.96 -12.84 5.54
C ILE A 121 0.57 -13.40 5.80
N THR A 122 -0.28 -12.61 6.45
CA THR A 122 -1.71 -12.90 6.61
C THR A 122 -2.50 -11.77 5.97
N VAL A 123 -3.31 -12.09 4.97
CA VAL A 123 -4.24 -11.13 4.38
C VAL A 123 -5.36 -10.89 5.38
N LEU A 124 -5.60 -9.63 5.72
CA LEU A 124 -6.77 -9.27 6.49
C LEU A 124 -7.81 -8.85 5.46
N ALA A 125 -8.84 -9.69 5.33
CA ALA A 125 -10.04 -9.27 4.63
C ALA A 125 -10.55 -8.01 5.33
N ALA A 126 -10.81 -6.96 4.53
CA ALA A 126 -11.35 -5.71 5.02
C ALA A 126 -12.66 -6.00 5.78
N GLU A 127 -12.62 -5.87 7.10
CA GLU A 127 -13.83 -5.70 7.87
C GLU A 127 -14.28 -4.25 7.64
N ASP A 128 -15.39 -4.12 6.91
CA ASP A 128 -16.11 -2.89 6.63
C ASP A 128 -16.48 -2.20 7.96
N ARG A 129 -16.01 -0.97 8.16
CA ARG A 129 -16.51 -0.10 9.25
C ARG A 129 -16.55 1.36 8.84
#